data_AF-A0A7Y7STI1-F1
#
_entry.id   AF-A0A7Y7STI1-F1
#
_cell.length_a   1.000
_cell.length_b   1.000
_cell.length_c   1.000
_cell.angle_alpha   90.00
_cell.angle_beta   90.00
_cell.angle_gamma   90.00
#
_symmetry.space_group_name_H-M   'P 1'
#
loop_
_entity.id
_entity.type
_entity.pdbx_description
1 polymer ?
#
loop_
_entity_poly.entity_id
_entity_poly.type
_entity_poly.pdbx_seq_one_letter_code
_entity_poly.pdbx_strand_id
1 'polypeptide(L)'
;MKTIFSAVTVTLLLSGCVASNKPVANSVITSAITPQVTAAQTNASANMVQDSASRLIQCRKELDAMQSYNPPKYQSYKSEFDKTASHLKKYLEVKGGIGNDINELAMPKYQFAIRDVCFRIKTDLATSIVKTV
;
A
#
# COMPACT_ATOMS: atom_id res chain seq x y z
N MET A 1 -6.41 56.13 1.00
CA MET A 1 -6.44 54.66 1.16
C MET A 1 -6.87 54.09 -0.18
N LYS A 2 -5.98 53.41 -0.90
CA LYS A 2 -6.17 53.04 -2.31
C LYS A 2 -5.66 51.61 -2.54
N THR A 3 -6.55 50.83 -3.15
CA THR A 3 -6.56 49.41 -3.52
C THR A 3 -5.35 48.93 -4.30
N ILE A 4 -4.91 47.67 -4.12
CA ILE A 4 -4.53 46.74 -5.22
C ILE A 4 -4.80 45.28 -4.77
N PHE A 5 -5.79 44.63 -5.38
CA PHE A 5 -5.96 43.17 -5.36
C PHE A 5 -5.06 42.60 -6.47
N SER A 6 -4.14 41.69 -6.13
CA SER A 6 -3.31 41.00 -7.13
C SER A 6 -3.85 39.59 -7.36
N ALA A 7 -4.54 39.43 -8.48
CA ALA A 7 -4.98 38.14 -9.01
C ALA A 7 -3.76 37.32 -9.45
N VAL A 8 -3.56 36.15 -8.84
CA VAL A 8 -2.57 35.17 -9.29
C VAL A 8 -3.30 34.13 -10.13
N THR A 9 -3.31 34.34 -11.44
CA THR A 9 -3.82 33.41 -12.43
C THR A 9 -2.73 32.37 -12.72
N VAL A 10 -2.87 31.16 -12.14
CA VAL A 10 -1.99 30.01 -12.45
C VAL A 10 -2.65 29.20 -13.56
N THR A 11 -2.15 29.34 -14.78
CA THR A 11 -2.58 28.57 -15.95
C THR A 11 -1.96 27.17 -15.88
N LEU A 12 -2.77 26.14 -15.63
CA LEU A 12 -2.37 24.74 -15.80
C LEU A 12 -2.31 24.39 -17.31
N LEU A 13 -1.12 24.09 -17.82
CA LEU A 13 -0.96 23.43 -19.12
C LEU A 13 -0.99 21.91 -18.90
N LEU A 14 -2.12 21.27 -19.24
CA LEU A 14 -2.21 19.82 -19.39
C LEU A 14 -1.61 19.43 -20.75
N SER A 15 -0.34 19.02 -20.77
CA SER A 15 0.22 18.29 -21.92
C SER A 15 -0.25 16.84 -21.87
N GLY A 16 -1.19 16.46 -22.73
CA GLY A 16 -1.58 15.07 -22.95
C GLY A 16 -0.50 14.31 -23.74
N CYS A 17 -0.19 13.08 -23.31
CA CYS A 17 0.61 12.15 -24.10
C CYS A 17 -0.29 11.45 -25.14
N VAL A 18 0.03 11.58 -26.42
CA VAL A 18 -0.61 10.80 -27.50
C VAL A 18 0.12 9.47 -27.65
N ALA A 19 -0.59 8.35 -27.54
CA ALA A 19 -0.08 7.03 -27.86
C ALA A 19 -0.20 6.80 -29.37
N SER A 20 0.93 6.75 -30.07
CA SER A 20 0.98 6.38 -31.49
C SER A 20 0.76 4.88 -31.68
N ASN A 21 -0.46 4.47 -32.02
CA ASN A 21 -0.72 3.13 -32.56
C ASN A 21 -0.33 3.08 -34.04
N LYS A 22 0.71 2.32 -34.37
CA LYS A 22 0.97 1.89 -35.75
C LYS A 22 0.09 0.67 -36.08
N PRO A 23 -0.60 0.64 -37.23
CA PRO A 23 -1.30 -0.55 -37.69
C PRO A 23 -0.30 -1.56 -38.26
N VAL A 24 -0.22 -2.75 -37.66
CA VAL A 24 0.37 -3.92 -38.30
C VAL A 24 -0.76 -4.71 -38.94
N ALA A 25 -0.74 -4.76 -40.27
CA ALA A 25 -1.65 -5.58 -41.05
C ALA A 25 -1.30 -7.07 -40.92
N ASN A 26 -2.34 -7.85 -40.63
CA ASN A 26 -2.62 -9.23 -41.04
C ASN A 26 -1.62 -10.35 -40.71
N SER A 27 -2.04 -11.26 -39.83
CA SER A 27 -2.18 -12.67 -40.19
C SER A 27 -3.20 -13.39 -39.30
N VAL A 28 -4.12 -14.06 -39.98
CA VAL A 28 -5.19 -14.90 -39.43
C VAL A 28 -4.59 -16.18 -38.86
N ILE A 29 -4.86 -16.50 -37.59
CA ILE A 29 -5.00 -17.88 -37.13
C ILE A 29 -6.19 -17.95 -36.16
N THR A 30 -7.27 -18.56 -36.65
CA THR A 30 -8.39 -19.05 -35.85
C THR A 30 -7.90 -20.12 -34.88
N SER A 31 -8.09 -19.91 -33.58
CA SER A 31 -8.08 -20.99 -32.60
C SER A 31 -9.15 -20.69 -31.55
N ALA A 32 -10.12 -21.60 -31.46
CA ALA A 32 -11.22 -21.55 -30.52
C ALA A 32 -10.69 -21.54 -29.09
N ILE A 33 -11.03 -20.49 -28.33
CA ILE A 33 -10.82 -20.42 -26.88
C ILE A 33 -12.18 -20.42 -26.20
N THR A 34 -12.53 -21.60 -25.69
CA THR A 34 -13.58 -21.83 -24.70
C THR A 34 -13.29 -20.97 -23.47
N PRO A 35 -14.24 -20.19 -22.92
CA PRO A 35 -14.02 -19.45 -21.68
C PRO A 35 -13.98 -20.43 -20.51
N GLN A 36 -12.79 -20.89 -20.13
CA GLN A 36 -12.57 -21.62 -18.89
C GLN A 36 -12.52 -20.61 -17.74
N VAL A 37 -13.69 -20.28 -17.19
CA VAL A 37 -13.82 -19.56 -15.91
C VAL A 37 -13.34 -20.52 -14.82
N THR A 38 -12.03 -20.54 -14.60
CA THR A 38 -11.44 -21.35 -13.51
C THR A 38 -11.60 -20.56 -12.23
N ALA A 39 -12.67 -20.88 -11.48
CA ALA A 39 -12.85 -20.47 -10.10
C ALA A 39 -11.75 -21.08 -9.22
N ALA A 40 -10.61 -20.39 -9.12
CA ALA A 40 -9.53 -20.71 -8.19
C ALA A 40 -9.37 -19.55 -7.20
N GLN A 41 -10.37 -19.33 -6.34
CA GLN A 41 -10.34 -18.24 -5.34
C GLN A 41 -10.51 -18.70 -3.89
N THR A 42 -10.61 -19.99 -3.61
CA THR A 42 -10.85 -20.46 -2.23
C THR A 42 -9.58 -20.86 -1.47
N ASN A 43 -8.50 -21.27 -2.16
CA ASN A 43 -7.26 -21.73 -1.51
C ASN A 43 -6.14 -20.67 -1.41
N ALA A 44 -6.25 -19.55 -2.11
CA ALA A 44 -5.26 -18.46 -2.03
C ALA A 44 -5.35 -17.68 -0.72
N SER A 45 -6.55 -17.59 -0.14
CA SER A 45 -6.85 -16.76 1.03
C SER A 45 -6.18 -17.25 2.32
N ALA A 46 -6.06 -18.57 2.51
CA ALA A 46 -5.39 -19.12 3.71
C ALA A 46 -3.86 -18.91 3.68
N ASN A 47 -3.22 -19.13 2.53
CA ASN A 47 -1.79 -18.86 2.35
C ASN A 47 -1.46 -17.36 2.44
N MET A 48 -2.32 -16.48 1.92
CA MET A 48 -2.17 -15.03 2.02
C MET A 48 -2.22 -14.52 3.47
N VAL A 49 -3.10 -15.08 4.32
CA VAL A 49 -3.20 -14.68 5.73
C VAL A 49 -1.97 -15.11 6.52
N GLN A 50 -1.45 -16.31 6.27
CA GLN A 50 -0.22 -16.81 6.89
C GLN A 50 1.02 -16.01 6.46
N ASP A 51 1.14 -15.65 5.17
CA ASP A 51 2.18 -14.77 4.64
C ASP A 51 2.12 -13.39 5.31
N SER A 52 0.91 -12.83 5.43
CA SER A 52 0.70 -11.52 6.05
C SER A 52 1.16 -11.48 7.51
N ALA A 53 0.82 -12.51 8.31
CA ALA A 53 1.26 -12.61 9.70
C ALA A 53 2.79 -12.72 9.81
N SER A 54 3.41 -13.54 8.96
CA SER A 54 4.87 -13.72 8.92
C SER A 54 5.59 -12.41 8.57
N ARG A 55 5.05 -11.65 7.62
CA ARG A 55 5.60 -10.34 7.21
C ARG A 55 5.49 -9.29 8.31
N LEU A 56 4.43 -9.32 9.11
CA LEU A 56 4.30 -8.42 10.28
C LEU A 56 5.30 -8.75 11.38
N ILE A 57 5.54 -10.03 11.65
CA ILE A 57 6.57 -10.46 12.61
C ILE A 57 7.94 -9.97 12.15
N GLN A 58 8.27 -10.14 10.87
CA GLN A 58 9.52 -9.66 10.30
C GLN A 58 9.64 -8.14 10.39
N CYS A 59 8.60 -7.40 10.02
CA CYS A 59 8.54 -5.95 10.15
C CYS A 59 8.80 -5.47 11.58
N ARG A 60 8.29 -6.18 12.59
CA ARG A 60 8.57 -5.83 13.99
C ARG A 60 10.04 -6.01 14.35
N LYS A 61 10.67 -7.11 13.90
CA LYS A 61 12.11 -7.34 14.10
C LYS A 61 12.95 -6.26 13.41
N GLU A 62 12.56 -5.84 12.21
CA GLU A 62 13.21 -4.75 11.47
C GLU A 62 13.09 -3.41 12.22
N LEU A 63 11.91 -3.13 12.78
CA LEU A 63 11.72 -1.96 13.64
C LEU A 63 12.64 -2.02 14.86
N ASP A 64 12.71 -3.16 15.55
CA ASP A 64 13.56 -3.32 16.73
C ASP A 64 15.05 -3.16 16.37
N ALA A 65 15.49 -3.69 15.21
CA ALA A 65 16.85 -3.50 14.71
C ALA A 65 17.15 -2.02 14.39
N MET A 66 16.15 -1.26 13.92
CA MET A 66 16.30 0.16 13.62
C MET A 66 16.70 0.98 14.85
N GLN A 67 16.39 0.52 16.06
CA GLN A 67 16.81 1.20 17.30
C GLN A 67 18.33 1.40 17.37
N SER A 68 19.12 0.45 16.84
CA SER A 68 20.59 0.52 16.87
C SER A 68 21.19 1.34 15.72
N TYR A 69 20.51 1.40 14.57
CA TYR A 69 21.03 2.09 13.37
C TYR A 69 20.52 3.53 13.24
N ASN A 70 19.29 3.80 13.71
CA ASN A 70 18.66 5.11 13.56
C ASN A 70 17.61 5.35 14.68
N PRO A 71 18.05 5.72 15.90
CA PRO A 71 17.15 5.93 17.03
C PRO A 71 16.03 6.97 16.76
N PRO A 72 16.27 8.10 16.06
CA PRO A 72 15.21 9.03 15.72
C PRO A 72 14.12 8.41 14.83
N LYS A 73 14.50 7.68 13.77
CA LYS A 73 13.52 6.99 12.91
C LYS A 73 12.81 5.87 13.65
N TYR A 74 13.50 5.14 14.54
CA TYR A 74 12.87 4.13 15.40
C TYR A 74 11.69 4.72 16.19
N GLN A 75 11.89 5.85 16.89
CA GLN A 75 10.83 6.45 17.70
C GLN A 75 9.62 6.86 16.85
N SER A 76 9.88 7.47 15.68
CA SER A 76 8.83 7.85 14.73
C SER A 76 8.04 6.64 14.25
N TYR A 77 8.73 5.60 13.75
CA TYR A 77 8.06 4.40 13.23
C TYR A 77 7.38 3.58 14.29
N LYS A 78 7.91 3.54 15.52
CA LYS A 78 7.27 2.88 16.66
C LYS A 78 5.92 3.49 16.97
N SER A 79 5.86 4.82 17.07
CA SER A 79 4.61 5.54 17.29
C SER A 79 3.60 5.29 16.16
N GLU A 80 4.04 5.35 14.91
CA GLU A 80 3.18 5.15 13.74
C GLU A 80 2.65 3.70 13.64
N PHE A 81 3.51 2.72 13.88
CA PHE A 81 3.17 1.30 13.89
C PHE A 81 2.15 1.00 15.00
N ASP A 82 2.42 1.44 16.23
CA ASP A 82 1.54 1.20 17.37
C ASP A 82 0.18 1.90 17.19
N LYS A 83 0.15 3.12 16.60
CA LYS A 83 -1.09 3.81 16.24
C LYS A 83 -1.91 3.00 15.23
N THR A 84 -1.29 2.53 14.15
CA THR A 84 -1.96 1.73 13.12
C THR A 84 -2.50 0.43 13.70
N ALA A 85 -1.72 -0.26 14.54
CA ALA A 85 -2.15 -1.46 15.23
C ALA A 85 -3.34 -1.20 16.17
N SER A 86 -3.33 -0.08 16.91
CA SER A 86 -4.42 0.28 17.82
C SER A 86 -5.73 0.54 17.08
N HIS A 87 -5.68 1.19 15.90
CA HIS A 87 -6.86 1.44 15.10
C HIS A 87 -7.41 0.14 14.48
N LEU A 88 -6.53 -0.73 13.99
CA LEU A 88 -6.92 -2.06 13.52
C LEU A 88 -7.58 -2.87 14.64
N LYS A 89 -7.02 -2.86 15.86
CA LYS A 89 -7.60 -3.55 17.02
C LYS A 89 -9.04 -3.09 17.28
N LYS A 90 -9.28 -1.77 17.34
CA LYS A 90 -10.63 -1.20 17.53
C LYS A 90 -11.60 -1.65 16.44
N TYR A 91 -11.15 -1.69 15.18
CA TYR A 91 -11.98 -2.22 14.09
C TYR A 91 -12.30 -3.71 14.29
N LEU A 92 -11.32 -4.54 14.66
CA LEU A 92 -11.53 -5.97 14.87
C LEU A 92 -12.50 -6.26 16.02
N GLU A 93 -12.51 -5.43 17.07
CA GLU A 93 -13.46 -5.52 18.19
C GLU A 93 -14.92 -5.36 17.74
N VAL A 94 -15.19 -4.52 16.73
CA VAL A 94 -16.55 -4.25 16.24
C VAL A 94 -16.90 -4.96 14.94
N LYS A 95 -15.92 -5.52 14.23
CA LYS A 95 -16.05 -6.12 12.90
C LYS A 95 -17.22 -7.11 12.78
N GLY A 96 -17.46 -7.91 13.83
CA GLY A 96 -18.52 -8.92 13.86
C GLY A 96 -19.94 -8.34 14.01
N GLY A 97 -20.07 -7.09 14.44
CA GLY A 97 -21.36 -6.42 14.67
C GLY A 97 -21.72 -5.35 13.63
N ILE A 98 -20.91 -5.18 12.58
CA ILE A 98 -21.12 -4.18 11.51
C ILE A 98 -21.44 -4.86 10.16
N GLY A 99 -22.12 -4.12 9.29
CA GLY A 99 -22.52 -4.58 7.96
C GLY A 99 -21.34 -4.99 7.08
N ASN A 100 -21.59 -5.92 6.14
CA ASN A 100 -20.55 -6.43 5.25
C ASN A 100 -19.98 -5.35 4.31
N ASP A 101 -20.83 -4.42 3.87
CA ASP A 101 -20.46 -3.24 3.08
C ASP A 101 -19.43 -2.35 3.81
N ILE A 102 -19.61 -2.15 5.12
CA ILE A 102 -18.64 -1.41 5.95
C ILE A 102 -17.34 -2.21 6.10
N ASN A 103 -17.42 -3.52 6.30
CA ASN A 103 -16.25 -4.40 6.42
C ASN A 103 -15.40 -4.42 5.14
N GLU A 104 -16.04 -4.46 3.98
CA GLU A 104 -15.39 -4.42 2.66
C GLU A 104 -14.66 -3.10 2.43
N LEU A 105 -15.19 -1.98 2.94
CA LEU A 105 -14.54 -0.68 2.86
C LEU A 105 -13.42 -0.51 3.89
N ALA A 106 -13.64 -0.94 5.12
CA ALA A 106 -12.74 -0.67 6.24
C ALA A 106 -11.52 -1.59 6.26
N MET A 107 -11.68 -2.88 5.93
CA MET A 107 -10.60 -3.86 6.04
C MET A 107 -9.38 -3.53 5.16
N PRO A 108 -9.54 -3.18 3.86
CA PRO A 108 -8.41 -2.87 3.01
C PRO A 108 -7.57 -1.71 3.54
N LYS A 109 -8.23 -0.67 4.09
CA LYS A 109 -7.54 0.48 4.69
C LYS A 109 -6.52 0.06 5.74
N TYR A 110 -6.90 -0.78 6.69
CA TYR A 110 -5.98 -1.22 7.75
C TYR A 110 -4.90 -2.16 7.22
N GLN A 111 -5.24 -3.05 6.28
CA GLN A 111 -4.27 -3.94 5.67
C GLN A 111 -3.21 -3.19 4.85
N PHE A 112 -3.58 -2.09 4.19
CA PHE A 112 -2.64 -1.25 3.47
C PHE A 112 -1.82 -0.40 4.43
N ALA A 113 -2.44 0.21 5.45
CA ALA A 113 -1.75 1.06 6.42
C ALA A 113 -0.60 0.31 7.12
N ILE A 114 -0.84 -0.92 7.58
CA ILE A 114 0.22 -1.69 8.25
C ILE A 114 1.32 -2.13 7.27
N ARG A 115 0.95 -2.48 6.03
CA ARG A 115 1.91 -2.87 4.98
C ARG A 115 2.79 -1.70 4.55
N ASP A 116 2.24 -0.49 4.46
CA ASP A 116 2.97 0.72 4.11
C ASP A 116 4.03 1.06 5.17
N VAL A 117 3.63 1.12 6.44
CA VAL A 117 4.56 1.38 7.56
C VAL A 117 5.68 0.34 7.56
N CYS A 118 5.36 -0.94 7.38
CA CYS A 118 6.36 -2.00 7.32
C CYS A 118 7.32 -1.88 6.12
N PHE A 119 6.81 -1.48 4.96
CA PHE A 119 7.66 -1.26 3.79
C PHE A 119 8.64 -0.09 4.00
N ARG A 120 8.16 0.99 4.61
CA ARG A 120 8.97 2.16 4.92
C ARG A 120 10.05 1.84 5.97
N ILE A 121 9.69 1.10 7.03
CA ILE A 121 10.66 0.60 8.02
C ILE A 121 11.77 -0.20 7.34
N LYS A 122 11.41 -1.19 6.52
CA LYS A 122 12.38 -2.05 5.81
C LYS A 122 13.33 -1.23 4.94
N THR A 123 12.78 -0.32 4.13
CA THR A 123 13.56 0.50 3.20
C THR A 123 14.52 1.44 3.93
N ASP A 124 14.04 2.07 5.01
CA ASP A 124 14.85 3.00 5.79
C ASP A 124 15.91 2.30 6.63
N LEU A 125 15.61 1.11 7.16
CA LEU A 125 16.59 0.29 7.86
C LEU A 125 17.70 -0.13 6.89
N ALA A 126 17.35 -0.67 5.72
CA ALA A 126 18.32 -1.05 4.70
C ALA A 126 19.22 0.13 4.30
N THR A 127 18.62 1.31 4.11
CA THR A 127 19.37 2.54 3.81
C THR A 127 20.31 2.94 4.96
N SER A 128 19.84 2.83 6.21
CA SER A 128 20.65 3.17 7.39
C SER A 128 21.82 2.20 7.54
N ILE A 129 21.60 0.90 7.32
CA ILE A 129 22.66 -0.12 7.33
C ILE A 129 23.72 0.22 6.29
N VAL A 130 23.35 0.38 5.02
CA VAL A 130 24.30 0.64 3.93
C VAL A 130 25.10 1.93 4.11
N LYS A 131 24.52 2.96 4.74
CA LYS A 131 25.21 4.23 5.02
C LYS A 131 26.12 4.20 6.26
N THR A 132 25.94 3.21 7.13
CA THR A 132 26.72 3.08 8.38
C THR A 132 28.01 2.27 8.16
N VAL A 133 28.08 1.50 7.07
CA VAL A 133 29.29 0.82 6.59
C VAL A 133 30.22 1.83 5.91
#